data_AF-A0A963DBH6-F1
#
_entry.id   AF-A0A963DBH6-F1
#
_cell.length_a   1.000
_cell.length_b   1.000
_cell.length_c   1.000
_cell.angle_alpha   90.00
_cell.angle_beta   90.00
_cell.angle_gamma   90.00
#
_symmetry.space_group_name_H-M   'P 1'
#
loop_
_entity.id
_entity.type
_entity.pdbx_description
1 polymer ?
#
loop_
_entity_poly.entity_id
_entity_poly.type
_entity_poly.pdbx_seq_one_letter_code
_entity_poly.pdbx_strand_id
1 'polypeptide(L)'
;MPDCRRGWAATLRPNCLPVRAANPPPPPNATRRAALSGADDHVVGWDVGGAHIKASLVSRRGILDVAQWPAPLWQGLAHLDRALQAARERWPGLGGCRHAVTMTAEMTDLFEDREAGVAALVERMQLGLDAHARYYAGPASWLDAAAARCRWRAVASANWLATAECVGQHLGDALLLDIGSTTTDIVPVVAGRPQPRREGDSERLRSGELVYVGVARTPLCALAERI
;
A
#
# COMPACT_ATOMS: atom_id res chain seq x y z
N MET A 1 11.82 -31.54 -47.60
CA MET A 1 11.32 -30.79 -46.43
C MET A 1 12.28 -31.05 -45.28
N PRO A 2 13.04 -30.05 -44.78
CA PRO A 2 13.96 -30.27 -43.68
C PRO A 2 13.26 -30.09 -42.32
N ASP A 3 13.72 -30.91 -41.38
CA ASP A 3 13.36 -31.02 -39.97
C ASP A 3 13.84 -29.80 -39.15
N CYS A 4 12.90 -29.08 -38.53
CA CYS A 4 13.15 -27.94 -37.65
C CYS A 4 13.22 -28.40 -36.18
N ARG A 5 14.33 -29.01 -35.78
CA ARG A 5 14.66 -29.23 -34.35
C ARG A 5 16.14 -29.03 -34.05
N ARG A 6 16.58 -27.77 -34.04
CA ARG A 6 17.75 -27.24 -33.29
C ARG A 6 17.47 -25.74 -33.09
N GLY A 7 17.72 -25.07 -31.97
CA GLY A 7 18.21 -25.41 -30.65
C GLY A 7 18.23 -24.10 -29.84
N TRP A 8 17.71 -24.10 -28.62
CA TRP A 8 17.86 -23.00 -27.67
C TRP A 8 18.27 -23.61 -26.33
N ALA A 9 19.55 -24.00 -26.23
CA ALA A 9 20.20 -24.25 -24.96
C ALA A 9 21.15 -23.07 -24.72
N ALA A 10 20.59 -21.97 -24.20
CA ALA A 10 21.39 -20.89 -23.65
C ALA A 10 21.55 -21.15 -22.16
N THR A 11 22.77 -21.53 -21.77
CA THR A 11 23.19 -21.78 -20.40
C THR A 11 23.19 -20.47 -19.61
N LEU A 12 22.09 -20.16 -18.93
CA LEU A 12 22.06 -19.11 -17.91
C LEU A 12 22.87 -19.60 -16.70
N ARG A 13 24.01 -18.96 -16.45
CA ARG A 13 24.74 -19.13 -15.20
C ARG A 13 24.00 -18.35 -14.11
N PRO A 14 23.59 -18.97 -12.99
CA PRO A 14 23.00 -18.25 -11.88
C PRO A 14 24.13 -17.60 -11.07
N ASN A 15 24.41 -16.32 -11.34
CA ASN A 15 25.11 -15.49 -10.37
C ASN A 15 24.08 -14.97 -9.35
N CYS A 16 23.58 -15.88 -8.51
CA CYS A 16 22.76 -15.52 -7.37
C CYS A 16 23.68 -14.98 -6.28
N LEU A 17 23.77 -13.65 -6.17
CA LEU A 17 24.22 -13.04 -4.92
C LEU A 17 23.25 -13.46 -3.81
N PRO A 18 23.72 -13.78 -2.60
CA PRO A 18 22.83 -14.14 -1.50
C PRO A 18 21.97 -12.94 -1.14
N VAL A 19 20.67 -13.03 -1.44
CA VAL A 19 19.65 -12.14 -0.87
C VAL A 19 19.70 -12.37 0.63
N ARG A 20 20.20 -11.38 1.39
CA ARG A 20 20.08 -11.39 2.84
C ARG A 20 18.60 -11.45 3.17
N ALA A 21 18.15 -12.55 3.76
CA ALA A 21 16.81 -12.63 4.34
C ALA A 21 16.65 -11.46 5.32
N ALA A 22 15.74 -10.54 4.99
CA ALA A 22 15.30 -9.54 5.95
C ALA A 22 14.70 -10.28 7.15
N ASN A 23 14.97 -9.79 8.36
CA ASN A 23 14.32 -10.34 9.55
C ASN A 23 12.80 -10.31 9.34
N PRO A 24 12.08 -11.37 9.72
CA PRO A 24 10.63 -11.38 9.58
C PRO A 24 10.03 -10.19 10.34
N PRO A 25 9.04 -9.48 9.76
CA PRO A 25 8.35 -8.42 10.47
C PRO A 25 7.72 -8.99 11.75
N PRO A 26 7.69 -8.22 12.85
CA PRO A 26 7.00 -8.65 14.06
C PRO A 26 5.53 -8.96 13.76
N PRO A 27 4.89 -9.90 14.48
CA PRO A 27 3.51 -10.26 14.23
C PRO A 27 2.60 -9.03 14.43
N PRO A 28 1.53 -8.88 13.62
CA PRO A 28 0.72 -7.65 13.53
C PRO A 28 0.03 -7.24 14.84
N ASN A 29 0.02 -8.11 15.84
CA ASN A 29 -0.57 -7.90 17.16
C ASN A 29 0.43 -7.91 18.34
N ALA A 30 1.75 -7.95 18.08
CA ALA A 30 2.72 -7.78 19.16
C ALA A 30 2.55 -6.39 19.79
N THR A 31 2.21 -6.35 21.06
CA THR A 31 1.93 -5.11 21.81
C THR A 31 3.25 -4.50 22.26
N ARG A 32 3.92 -3.72 21.39
CA ARG A 32 4.94 -2.76 21.84
C ARG A 32 4.27 -1.40 22.00
N ARG A 33 4.08 -0.97 23.24
CA ARG A 33 3.80 0.44 23.54
C ARG A 33 5.10 1.22 23.33
N ALA A 34 5.23 1.90 22.21
CA ALA A 34 6.28 2.88 22.01
C ALA A 34 5.87 4.18 22.73
N ALA A 35 6.59 4.54 23.80
CA ALA A 35 6.44 5.86 24.39
C ALA A 35 7.10 6.88 23.47
N LEU A 36 6.31 7.81 22.91
CA LEU A 36 6.82 8.93 22.13
C LEU A 36 7.43 9.94 23.11
N SER A 37 8.76 10.02 23.23
CA SER A 37 9.43 11.06 24.03
C SER A 37 9.90 12.21 23.13
N GLY A 38 9.64 13.45 23.57
CA GLY A 38 10.16 14.75 23.14
C GLY A 38 10.68 14.94 21.70
N ALA A 39 10.08 15.88 20.95
CA ALA A 39 10.56 16.52 19.71
C ALA A 39 11.22 15.64 18.62
N ASP A 40 11.11 14.32 18.71
CA ASP A 40 11.53 13.42 17.66
C ASP A 40 10.52 13.48 16.52
N ASP A 41 11.07 13.56 15.32
CA ASP A 41 10.42 13.85 14.06
C ASP A 41 9.61 12.62 13.56
N HIS A 42 8.66 12.18 14.38
CA HIS A 42 7.88 10.97 14.18
C HIS A 42 6.90 11.13 13.02
N VAL A 43 6.87 10.12 12.16
CA VAL A 43 5.92 10.00 11.06
C VAL A 43 5.11 8.74 11.26
N VAL A 44 3.79 8.84 11.07
CA VAL A 44 2.92 7.68 10.94
C VAL A 44 2.49 7.54 9.50
N GLY A 45 2.91 6.45 8.87
CA GLY A 45 2.41 6.03 7.56
C GLY A 45 1.12 5.25 7.72
N TRP A 46 0.07 5.61 6.98
CA TRP A 46 -1.24 4.98 7.01
C TRP A 46 -1.58 4.39 5.65
N ASP A 47 -2.02 3.13 5.63
CA ASP A 47 -2.68 2.49 4.49
C ASP A 47 -4.16 2.32 4.83
N VAL A 48 -4.99 3.22 4.29
CA VAL A 48 -6.44 3.25 4.50
C VAL A 48 -7.10 2.30 3.50
N GLY A 49 -7.20 1.03 3.88
CA GLY A 49 -7.83 -0.03 3.09
C GLY A 49 -9.29 -0.27 3.46
N GLY A 50 -10.03 -0.88 2.52
CA GLY A 50 -11.47 -1.10 2.69
C GLY A 50 -11.87 -2.14 3.74
N ALA A 51 -10.96 -3.05 4.10
CA ALA A 51 -11.18 -4.09 5.11
C ALA A 51 -10.37 -3.89 6.39
N HIS A 52 -9.24 -3.20 6.27
CA HIS A 52 -8.30 -2.98 7.35
C HIS A 52 -7.63 -1.63 7.18
N ILE A 53 -7.37 -0.96 8.30
CA ILE A 53 -6.42 0.14 8.36
C ILE A 53 -5.10 -0.42 8.86
N LYS A 54 -4.00 -0.10 8.18
CA LYS A 54 -2.66 -0.41 8.64
C LYS A 54 -1.91 0.87 8.90
N ALA A 55 -1.01 0.84 9.88
CA ALA A 55 -0.15 1.97 10.13
C ALA A 55 1.22 1.55 10.64
N SER A 56 2.24 2.32 10.27
CA SER A 56 3.61 2.18 10.77
C SER A 56 4.05 3.48 11.43
N LEU A 57 4.47 3.39 12.69
CA LEU A 57 5.13 4.48 13.41
C LEU A 57 6.63 4.43 13.09
N VAL A 58 7.15 5.53 12.55
CA VAL A 58 8.52 5.63 12.03
C VAL A 58 9.24 6.81 12.67
N SER A 59 10.51 6.60 13.00
CA SER A 59 11.45 7.64 13.40
C SER A 59 12.63 7.69 12.42
N ARG A 60 13.54 8.64 12.59
CA ARG A 60 14.82 8.66 11.84
C ARG A 60 15.66 7.41 12.04
N ARG A 61 15.42 6.65 13.11
CA ARG A 61 16.14 5.39 13.42
C ARG A 61 15.50 4.16 12.77
N GLY A 62 14.37 4.33 12.08
CA GLY A 62 13.63 3.27 11.42
C GLY A 62 12.22 3.09 12.00
N ILE A 63 11.61 1.96 11.64
CA ILE A 63 10.26 1.57 12.07
C ILE A 63 10.29 1.23 13.56
N LEU A 64 9.48 1.93 14.34
CA LEU A 64 9.34 1.71 15.78
C LEU A 64 8.25 0.70 16.10
N ASP A 65 7.15 0.75 15.36
CA ASP A 65 5.98 -0.10 15.57
C ASP A 65 5.12 -0.18 14.30
N VAL A 66 4.39 -1.28 14.15
CA VAL A 66 3.43 -1.50 13.06
C VAL A 66 2.16 -2.10 13.65
N ALA A 67 1.00 -1.63 13.21
CA ALA A 67 -0.29 -2.10 13.67
C ALA A 67 -1.27 -2.22 12.51
N GLN A 68 -2.24 -3.12 12.68
CA GLN A 68 -3.36 -3.32 11.77
C GLN A 68 -4.65 -3.44 12.57
N TRP A 69 -5.69 -2.74 12.14
CA TRP A 69 -7.01 -2.80 12.75
C TRP A 69 -8.06 -3.24 11.72
N PRO A 70 -8.96 -4.17 12.06
CA PRO A 70 -10.14 -4.45 11.24
C PRO A 70 -10.98 -3.19 11.05
N ALA A 71 -11.28 -2.86 9.80
CA ALA A 71 -12.10 -1.72 9.42
C ALA A 71 -12.92 -2.08 8.17
N PRO A 72 -14.00 -2.86 8.32
CA PRO A 72 -14.89 -3.19 7.21
C PRO A 72 -15.68 -1.94 6.79
N LEU A 73 -15.08 -1.09 5.94
CA LEU A 73 -15.65 0.22 5.60
C LEU A 73 -16.94 0.12 4.80
N TRP A 74 -17.20 -1.00 4.12
CA TRP A 74 -18.52 -1.28 3.52
C TRP A 74 -19.67 -1.33 4.55
N GLN A 75 -19.38 -1.39 5.85
CA GLN A 75 -20.37 -1.31 6.93
C GLN A 75 -20.47 0.10 7.54
N GLY A 76 -19.67 1.06 7.07
CA GLY A 76 -19.73 2.47 7.46
C GLY A 76 -18.41 3.05 8.01
N LEU A 77 -18.29 4.37 7.93
CA LEU A 77 -17.10 5.12 8.36
C LEU A 77 -16.82 5.04 9.87
N ALA A 78 -17.80 4.66 10.69
CA ALA A 78 -17.60 4.42 12.13
C ALA A 78 -16.49 3.38 12.42
N HIS A 79 -16.22 2.48 11.46
CA HIS A 79 -15.10 1.54 11.56
C HIS A 79 -13.73 2.23 11.39
N LEU A 80 -13.61 3.25 10.54
CA LEU A 80 -12.39 4.06 10.42
C LEU A 80 -12.13 4.83 11.73
N ASP A 81 -13.17 5.39 12.32
CA ASP A 81 -13.06 6.13 13.59
C ASP A 81 -12.55 5.27 14.73
N ARG A 82 -13.07 4.04 14.84
CA ARG A 82 -12.60 3.07 15.83
C ARG A 82 -11.14 2.71 15.62
N ALA A 83 -10.70 2.55 14.36
CA ALA A 83 -9.30 2.27 14.07
C ALA A 83 -8.39 3.46 14.44
N LEU A 84 -8.79 4.69 14.13
CA LEU A 84 -8.05 5.90 14.50
C LEU A 84 -8.00 6.09 16.02
N GLN A 85 -9.09 5.81 16.73
CA GLN A 85 -9.14 5.83 18.19
C GLN A 85 -8.22 4.77 18.81
N ALA A 86 -8.26 3.53 18.31
CA ALA A 86 -7.37 2.47 18.76
C ALA A 86 -5.88 2.80 18.51
N ALA A 87 -5.58 3.51 17.43
CA ALA A 87 -4.24 4.01 17.17
C ALA A 87 -3.79 5.09 18.16
N ARG A 88 -4.67 6.03 18.54
CA ARG A 88 -4.39 7.02 19.59
C ARG A 88 -4.10 6.36 20.94
N GLU A 89 -4.85 5.33 21.29
CA GLU A 89 -4.63 4.55 22.51
C GLU A 89 -3.32 3.77 22.47
N ARG A 90 -2.94 3.26 21.29
CA ARG A 90 -1.68 2.54 21.08
C ARG A 90 -0.46 3.44 21.13
N TRP A 91 -0.57 4.66 20.60
CA TRP A 91 0.52 5.63 20.47
C TRP A 91 0.18 6.95 21.18
N PRO A 92 0.39 7.03 22.50
CA PRO A 92 0.24 8.28 23.25
C PRO A 92 1.18 9.35 22.69
N GLY A 93 0.62 10.37 22.05
CA GLY A 93 1.36 11.39 21.29
C GLY A 93 1.10 11.39 19.78
N LEU A 94 0.17 10.55 19.29
CA LEU A 94 -0.19 10.45 17.87
C LEU A 94 -0.45 11.82 17.20
N GLY A 95 -1.18 12.71 17.88
CA GLY A 95 -1.52 14.04 17.34
C GLY A 95 -0.31 14.98 17.17
N GLY A 96 0.83 14.68 17.78
CA GLY A 96 2.09 15.41 17.56
C GLY A 96 2.92 14.89 16.40
N CYS A 97 2.51 13.79 15.75
CA CYS A 97 3.24 13.20 14.62
C CYS A 97 2.84 13.87 13.30
N ARG A 98 3.71 13.75 12.30
CA ARG A 98 3.27 13.93 10.90
C ARG A 98 2.57 12.66 10.43
N HIS A 99 1.58 12.83 9.55
CA HIS A 99 0.87 11.68 8.97
C HIS A 99 1.02 11.65 7.45
N ALA A 100 1.41 10.49 6.94
CA ALA A 100 1.51 10.19 5.52
C ALA A 100 0.46 9.12 5.18
N VAL A 101 -0.43 9.40 4.25
CA VAL A 101 -1.61 8.55 3.98
C VAL A 101 -1.60 8.07 2.54
N THR A 102 -1.72 6.75 2.36
CA THR A 102 -2.19 6.11 1.13
C THR A 102 -3.60 5.59 1.36
N MET A 103 -4.37 5.41 0.29
CA MET A 103 -5.71 4.84 0.38
C MET A 103 -6.02 3.90 -0.77
N THR A 104 -6.83 2.90 -0.45
CA THR A 104 -7.57 2.05 -1.39
C THR A 104 -9.03 1.89 -0.99
N ALA A 105 -9.41 2.40 0.19
CA ALA A 105 -10.77 2.31 0.70
C ALA A 105 -11.81 3.08 -0.10
N GLU A 106 -11.41 4.03 -0.95
CA GLU A 106 -12.34 4.82 -1.75
C GLU A 106 -13.12 3.98 -2.76
N MET A 107 -12.65 2.75 -3.05
CA MET A 107 -13.33 1.79 -3.91
C MET A 107 -14.35 0.91 -3.18
N THR A 108 -14.52 1.06 -1.87
CA THR A 108 -15.53 0.28 -1.14
C THR A 108 -16.95 0.66 -1.55
N ASP A 109 -17.87 -0.31 -1.49
CA ASP A 109 -19.30 -0.15 -1.80
C ASP A 109 -20.06 0.77 -0.81
N LEU A 110 -19.35 1.56 -0.02
CA LEU A 110 -19.91 2.59 0.86
C LEU A 110 -20.22 3.89 0.10
N PHE A 111 -19.48 4.19 -0.97
CA PHE A 111 -19.51 5.48 -1.63
C PHE A 111 -20.23 5.39 -2.98
N GLU A 112 -20.86 6.49 -3.39
CA GLU A 112 -21.51 6.61 -4.69
C GLU A 112 -20.49 6.44 -5.84
N ASP A 113 -19.33 7.07 -5.68
CA ASP A 113 -18.21 6.95 -6.59
C ASP A 113 -16.87 7.15 -5.84
N ARG A 114 -15.77 6.98 -6.59
CA ARG A 114 -14.41 7.11 -6.05
C ARG A 114 -14.07 8.54 -5.61
N GLU A 115 -14.66 9.56 -6.22
CA GLU A 115 -14.42 10.96 -5.86
C GLU A 115 -15.04 11.26 -4.49
N ALA A 116 -16.30 10.88 -4.30
CA ALA A 116 -17.00 10.93 -3.02
C ALA A 116 -16.25 10.12 -1.94
N GLY A 117 -15.74 8.95 -2.30
CA GLY A 117 -14.94 8.11 -1.42
C GLY A 117 -13.65 8.79 -0.94
N VAL A 118 -12.85 9.35 -1.86
CA VAL A 118 -11.65 10.12 -1.49
C VAL A 118 -12.03 11.30 -0.60
N ALA A 119 -13.06 12.06 -0.97
CA ALA A 119 -13.48 13.23 -0.20
C ALA A 119 -13.86 12.87 1.25
N ALA A 120 -14.67 11.83 1.43
CA ALA A 120 -15.10 11.37 2.74
C ALA A 120 -13.95 10.83 3.59
N LEU A 121 -13.04 10.05 2.99
CA LEU A 121 -11.87 9.51 3.70
C LEU A 121 -10.90 10.61 4.11
N VAL A 122 -10.60 11.56 3.22
CA VAL A 122 -9.74 12.70 3.52
C VAL A 122 -10.31 13.53 4.67
N GLU A 123 -11.60 13.83 4.64
CA GLU A 123 -12.28 14.58 5.71
C GLU A 123 -12.20 13.83 7.04
N ARG A 124 -12.50 12.52 7.05
CA ARG A 124 -12.46 11.73 8.28
C ARG A 124 -11.04 11.60 8.85
N MET A 125 -10.05 11.42 7.98
CA MET A 125 -8.63 11.38 8.36
C MET A 125 -8.17 12.73 8.93
N GLN A 126 -8.60 13.87 8.36
CA GLN A 126 -8.27 15.18 8.92
C GLN A 126 -8.83 15.36 10.33
N LEU A 127 -10.10 14.98 10.55
CA LEU A 127 -10.74 15.06 11.87
C LEU A 127 -10.08 14.10 12.87
N GLY A 128 -9.68 12.92 12.41
CA GLY A 128 -9.07 11.89 13.26
C GLY A 128 -7.56 12.07 13.52
N LEU A 129 -6.88 12.97 12.81
CA LEU A 129 -5.44 13.20 12.90
C LEU A 129 -5.09 14.68 13.07
N ASP A 130 -6.03 15.47 13.60
CA ASP A 130 -5.85 16.88 13.93
C ASP A 130 -5.27 17.72 12.76
N ALA A 131 -5.70 17.40 11.54
CA ALA A 131 -5.31 18.04 10.27
C ALA A 131 -3.82 17.96 9.86
N HIS A 132 -3.03 17.04 10.43
CA HIS A 132 -1.59 16.88 10.13
C HIS A 132 -1.27 15.82 9.05
N ALA A 133 -2.23 15.54 8.17
CA ALA A 133 -2.10 14.51 7.13
C ALA A 133 -1.70 15.05 5.76
N ARG A 134 -0.76 14.34 5.13
CA ARG A 134 -0.41 14.46 3.71
C ARG A 134 -0.79 13.18 2.98
N TYR A 135 -1.31 13.31 1.78
CA TYR A 135 -1.82 12.22 0.96
C TYR A 135 -0.88 11.96 -0.20
N TYR A 136 -0.49 10.69 -0.36
CA TYR A 136 0.40 10.27 -1.42
C TYR A 136 -0.32 10.40 -2.77
N ALA A 137 0.34 11.04 -3.74
CA ALA A 137 -0.22 11.31 -5.06
C ALA A 137 0.79 10.97 -6.18
N GLY A 138 1.57 9.91 -5.97
CA GLY A 138 2.63 9.47 -6.88
C GLY A 138 4.01 10.08 -6.58
N PRO A 139 5.00 9.82 -7.46
CA PRO A 139 6.39 10.16 -7.23
C PRO A 139 6.62 11.62 -6.90
N ALA A 140 7.26 11.84 -5.74
CA ALA A 140 7.59 13.17 -5.20
C ALA A 140 6.38 14.10 -4.97
N SER A 141 5.15 13.55 -4.90
CA SER A 141 3.93 14.33 -4.75
C SER A 141 3.16 13.92 -3.49
N TRP A 142 3.12 14.83 -2.52
CA TRP A 142 2.34 14.72 -1.29
C TRP A 142 1.40 15.92 -1.18
N LEU A 143 0.09 15.66 -1.15
CA LEU A 143 -0.94 16.69 -1.16
C LEU A 143 -1.45 16.95 0.26
N ASP A 144 -1.83 18.19 0.58
CA ASP A 144 -2.76 18.39 1.70
C ASP A 144 -4.16 17.89 1.33
N ALA A 145 -5.06 17.92 2.31
CA ALA A 145 -6.43 17.47 2.13
C ALA A 145 -7.21 18.21 1.04
N ALA A 146 -7.06 19.54 0.94
CA ALA A 146 -7.77 20.32 -0.06
C ALA A 146 -7.32 19.91 -1.46
N ALA A 147 -6.01 19.87 -1.68
CA ALA A 147 -5.45 19.42 -2.95
C ALA A 147 -5.75 17.95 -3.25
N ALA A 148 -5.76 17.07 -2.24
CA ALA A 148 -6.13 15.66 -2.39
C ALA A 148 -7.58 15.48 -2.86
N ARG A 149 -8.51 16.28 -2.34
CA ARG A 149 -9.91 16.29 -2.79
C ARG A 149 -10.03 16.79 -4.23
N CYS A 150 -9.36 17.89 -4.58
CA CYS A 150 -9.39 18.42 -5.95
C CYS A 150 -8.70 17.50 -6.96
N ARG A 151 -7.64 16.80 -6.55
CA ARG A 151 -6.85 15.90 -7.40
C ARG A 151 -7.07 14.44 -7.02
N TRP A 152 -8.31 14.07 -6.71
CA TRP A 152 -8.65 12.75 -6.16
C TRP A 152 -8.09 11.58 -6.98
N ARG A 153 -8.08 11.69 -8.31
CA ARG A 153 -7.53 10.66 -9.22
C ARG A 153 -6.07 10.33 -8.97
N ALA A 154 -5.29 11.30 -8.49
CA ALA A 154 -3.87 11.09 -8.22
C ALA A 154 -3.63 10.35 -6.89
N VAL A 155 -4.59 10.38 -5.96
CA VAL A 155 -4.48 9.79 -4.61
C VAL A 155 -5.17 8.41 -4.54
N ALA A 156 -6.25 8.24 -5.30
CA ALA A 156 -7.05 7.03 -5.35
C ALA A 156 -6.22 5.82 -5.85
N SER A 157 -6.30 4.68 -5.15
CA SER A 157 -5.52 3.46 -5.40
C SER A 157 -4.01 3.66 -5.56
N ALA A 158 -3.39 4.66 -4.91
CA ALA A 158 -1.96 4.95 -5.14
C ALA A 158 -0.98 4.12 -4.27
N ASN A 159 -1.49 3.22 -3.42
CA ASN A 159 -0.68 2.46 -2.45
C ASN A 159 0.35 1.50 -3.08
N TRP A 160 0.04 0.88 -4.22
CA TRP A 160 0.97 0.00 -4.95
C TRP A 160 2.19 0.77 -5.46
N LEU A 161 1.99 2.00 -5.92
CA LEU A 161 3.05 2.85 -6.46
C LEU A 161 3.99 3.33 -5.34
N ALA A 162 3.45 3.67 -4.17
CA ALA A 162 4.24 4.00 -2.99
C ALA A 162 5.17 2.84 -2.57
N THR A 163 4.67 1.61 -2.62
CA THR A 163 5.47 0.40 -2.32
C THR A 163 6.58 0.21 -3.35
N ALA A 164 6.27 0.37 -4.65
CA ALA A 164 7.25 0.26 -5.72
C ALA A 164 8.34 1.33 -5.62
N GLU A 165 8.00 2.57 -5.24
CA GLU A 165 8.99 3.62 -4.98
C GLU A 165 9.92 3.28 -3.84
N CYS A 166 9.36 2.79 -2.73
CA CYS A 166 10.16 2.37 -1.58
C CYS A 166 11.15 1.28 -2.01
N VAL A 167 10.69 0.28 -2.77
CA VAL A 167 11.56 -0.78 -3.32
C VAL A 167 12.66 -0.20 -4.20
N GLY A 168 12.33 0.70 -5.13
CA GLY A 168 13.30 1.31 -6.03
C GLY A 168 14.37 2.13 -5.32
N GLN A 169 14.00 2.87 -4.28
CA GLN A 169 14.94 3.64 -3.46
C GLN A 169 15.98 2.74 -2.75
N HIS A 170 15.64 1.49 -2.45
CA HIS A 170 16.52 0.58 -1.71
C HIS A 170 17.27 -0.42 -2.60
N LEU A 171 16.68 -0.86 -3.71
CA LEU A 171 17.22 -1.96 -4.53
C LEU A 171 17.67 -1.53 -5.94
N GLY A 172 17.26 -0.35 -6.42
CA GLY A 172 17.53 0.05 -7.80
C GLY A 172 16.62 -0.66 -8.80
N ASP A 173 17.17 -1.59 -9.59
CA ASP A 173 16.40 -2.38 -10.57
C ASP A 173 15.71 -3.56 -9.88
N ALA A 174 14.38 -3.68 -10.05
CA ALA A 174 13.58 -4.73 -9.42
C ALA A 174 12.29 -5.02 -10.19
N LEU A 175 11.66 -6.15 -9.85
CA LEU A 175 10.25 -6.41 -10.17
C LEU A 175 9.52 -6.60 -8.85
N LEU A 176 8.64 -5.65 -8.49
CA LEU A 176 7.77 -5.80 -7.33
C LEU A 176 6.62 -6.76 -7.70
N LEU A 177 6.43 -7.76 -6.84
CA LEU A 177 5.25 -8.62 -6.82
C LEU A 177 4.59 -8.46 -5.45
N ASP A 178 3.50 -7.70 -5.37
CA ASP A 178 2.72 -7.54 -4.15
C ASP A 178 1.44 -8.38 -4.26
N ILE A 179 1.41 -9.50 -3.54
CA ILE A 179 0.30 -10.44 -3.57
C ILE A 179 -0.56 -10.21 -2.35
N GLY A 180 -1.64 -9.46 -2.55
CA GLY A 180 -2.69 -9.25 -1.56
C GLY A 180 -3.61 -10.47 -1.43
N SER A 181 -4.65 -10.31 -0.61
CA SER A 181 -5.65 -11.37 -0.43
C SER A 181 -6.51 -11.60 -1.68
N THR A 182 -6.65 -10.61 -2.55
CA THR A 182 -7.51 -10.66 -3.75
C THR A 182 -6.73 -10.43 -5.05
N THR A 183 -5.73 -9.56 -5.01
CA THR A 183 -5.02 -9.09 -6.21
C THR A 183 -3.53 -9.32 -6.09
N THR A 184 -2.87 -9.35 -7.24
CA THR A 184 -1.42 -9.31 -7.36
C THR A 184 -1.04 -8.09 -8.19
N ASP A 185 -0.29 -7.17 -7.61
CA ASP A 185 0.33 -6.04 -8.29
C ASP A 185 1.71 -6.46 -8.81
N ILE A 186 1.96 -6.22 -10.10
CA ILE A 186 3.22 -6.53 -10.79
C ILE A 186 3.78 -5.23 -11.34
N VAL A 187 4.86 -4.73 -10.73
CA VAL A 187 5.39 -3.40 -11.03
C VAL A 187 6.87 -3.46 -11.32
N PRO A 188 7.31 -3.20 -12.57
CA PRO A 188 8.72 -3.09 -12.89
C PRO A 188 9.29 -1.80 -12.27
N VAL A 189 10.51 -1.89 -11.77
CA VAL A 189 11.28 -0.79 -11.21
C VAL A 189 12.62 -0.75 -11.95
N VAL A 190 12.94 0.38 -12.57
CA VAL A 190 14.16 0.58 -13.36
C VAL A 190 14.84 1.86 -12.92
N ALA A 191 16.15 1.80 -12.71
CA ALA A 191 16.96 2.88 -12.18
C ALA A 191 16.38 3.48 -10.88
N GLY A 192 15.85 2.61 -10.01
CA GLY A 192 15.26 2.98 -8.72
C GLY A 192 13.90 3.69 -8.81
N ARG A 193 13.23 3.66 -9.97
CA ARG A 193 11.92 4.29 -10.18
C ARG A 193 10.90 3.27 -10.71
N PRO A 194 9.65 3.27 -10.21
CA PRO A 194 8.59 2.49 -10.83
C PRO A 194 8.41 2.90 -12.30
N GLN A 195 8.26 1.92 -13.19
CA GLN A 195 8.03 2.12 -14.62
C GLN A 195 6.80 1.33 -15.09
N PRO A 196 5.63 1.53 -14.46
CA PRO A 196 4.42 0.85 -14.91
C PRO A 196 4.08 1.28 -16.34
N ARG A 197 3.60 0.35 -17.17
CA ARG A 197 3.08 0.66 -18.51
C ARG A 197 1.81 1.48 -18.42
N ARG A 198 1.03 1.30 -17.34
CA ARG A 198 -0.27 1.93 -17.10
C ARG A 198 -0.45 2.28 -15.63
N GLU A 199 -1.13 3.39 -15.36
CA GLU A 199 -1.32 3.88 -13.99
C GLU A 199 -2.68 3.48 -13.41
N GLY A 200 -3.75 3.50 -14.23
CA GLY A 200 -5.10 3.20 -13.74
C GLY A 200 -5.35 1.69 -13.58
N ASP A 201 -6.12 1.32 -12.55
CA ASP A 201 -6.46 -0.09 -12.24
C ASP A 201 -7.00 -0.86 -13.46
N SER A 202 -7.91 -0.24 -14.24
CA SER A 202 -8.52 -0.86 -15.43
C SER A 202 -7.51 -1.11 -16.55
N GLU A 203 -6.54 -0.23 -16.70
CA GLU A 203 -5.49 -0.33 -17.70
C GLU A 203 -4.43 -1.35 -17.28
N ARG A 204 -4.09 -1.38 -15.98
CA ARG A 204 -3.19 -2.36 -15.37
C ARG A 204 -3.73 -3.78 -15.45
N LEU A 205 -5.05 -3.95 -15.31
CA LEU A 205 -5.73 -5.23 -15.56
C LEU A 205 -5.56 -5.69 -17.02
N ARG A 206 -5.62 -4.76 -17.98
CA ARG A 206 -5.44 -5.06 -19.41
C ARG A 206 -3.99 -5.35 -19.77
N SER A 207 -3.03 -4.69 -19.12
CA SER A 207 -1.60 -4.90 -19.36
C SER A 207 -1.04 -6.12 -18.64
N GLY A 208 -1.76 -6.67 -17.65
CA GLY A 208 -1.29 -7.75 -16.78
C GLY A 208 -0.44 -7.27 -15.59
N GLU A 209 -0.38 -5.96 -15.35
CA GLU A 209 0.33 -5.35 -14.22
C GLU A 209 -0.51 -5.34 -12.92
N LEU A 210 -1.79 -5.67 -13.04
CA LEU A 210 -2.69 -5.99 -11.95
C LEU A 210 -3.43 -7.27 -12.32
N VAL A 211 -3.36 -8.29 -11.47
CA VAL A 211 -4.03 -9.59 -11.68
C VAL A 211 -5.02 -9.82 -10.54
N TYR A 212 -6.24 -10.26 -10.85
CA TYR A 212 -7.28 -10.55 -9.85
C TYR A 212 -7.12 -11.94 -9.21
N VAL A 213 -5.88 -12.24 -8.82
CA VAL A 213 -5.48 -13.46 -8.11
C VAL A 213 -4.71 -13.03 -6.88
N GLY A 214 -5.10 -13.55 -5.72
CA GLY A 214 -4.46 -13.28 -4.43
C GLY A 214 -4.43 -14.54 -3.58
N VAL A 215 -3.87 -14.42 -2.38
CA VAL A 215 -3.57 -15.59 -1.53
C VAL A 215 -4.78 -16.21 -0.82
N ALA A 216 -5.92 -15.51 -0.71
CA ALA A 216 -6.98 -15.93 0.22
C ALA A 216 -8.41 -15.85 -0.33
N ARG A 217 -8.73 -14.86 -1.16
CA ARG A 217 -10.11 -14.55 -1.59
C ARG A 217 -10.37 -14.86 -3.05
N THR A 218 -9.42 -15.46 -3.76
CA THR A 218 -9.63 -15.88 -5.14
C THR A 218 -10.44 -17.18 -5.16
N PRO A 219 -11.65 -17.17 -5.75
CA PRO A 219 -12.44 -18.39 -5.85
C PRO A 219 -11.74 -19.39 -6.77
N LEU A 220 -11.74 -20.68 -6.41
CA LEU A 220 -11.02 -21.72 -7.18
C LEU A 220 -11.47 -21.79 -8.65
N CYS A 221 -12.75 -21.52 -8.92
CA CYS A 221 -13.28 -21.47 -10.28
C CYS A 221 -12.72 -20.32 -11.13
N ALA A 222 -12.15 -19.28 -10.52
CA ALA A 222 -11.43 -18.24 -11.26
C ALA A 222 -9.99 -18.66 -11.63
N LEU A 223 -9.45 -19.71 -11.00
CA LEU A 223 -8.10 -20.22 -11.29
C LEU A 223 -8.11 -21.27 -12.40
N ALA A 224 -9.11 -22.16 -12.40
CA ALA A 224 -9.23 -23.20 -13.40
C ALA A 224 -10.69 -23.61 -13.61
N GLU A 225 -11.05 -23.89 -14.87
CA GLU A 225 -12.36 -24.46 -15.24
C GLU A 225 -12.50 -25.92 -14.78
N ARG A 226 -11.38 -26.60 -14.54
CA ARG A 226 -11.33 -28.01 -14.11
C ARG A 226 -10.05 -28.28 -13.31
N ILE A 227 -10.14 -29.10 -12.27
CA ILE A 227 -9.03 -29.51 -11.39
C ILE A 227 -8.77 -31.01 -11.60
#